data_AF-A0A9X9WQ21-F1
#
_entry.id   AF-A0A9X9WQ21-F1
#
_cell.length_a   1.000
_cell.length_b   1.000
_cell.length_c   1.000
_cell.angle_alpha   90.00
_cell.angle_beta   90.00
_cell.angle_gamma   90.00
#
_symmetry.space_group_name_H-M   'P 1'
#
loop_
_entity.id
_entity.type
_entity.pdbx_description
1 polymer ?
#
loop_
_entity_poly.entity_id
_entity_poly.type
_entity_poly.pdbx_seq_one_letter_code
_entity_poly.pdbx_strand_id
1 'polypeptide(L)' 'MNAARAGVLYGGLAFAAGAVLGPLRELLLAPRIGGLAAALAEAAAMAGLLWLAARRA' A
#
# COMPACT_ATOMS: atom_id res chain seq x y z
N MET A 1 21.38 -9.47 4.05
CA MET A 1 20.51 -9.36 2.85
C MET A 1 21.17 -8.43 1.85
N ASN A 2 21.24 -8.78 0.56
CA ASN A 2 21.78 -7.89 -0.48
C ASN A 2 20.79 -6.75 -0.75
N ALA A 3 21.28 -5.51 -0.82
CA ALA A 3 20.46 -4.30 -1.02
C ALA A 3 19.52 -4.41 -2.24
N ALA A 4 19.97 -5.04 -3.33
CA ALA A 4 19.16 -5.29 -4.51
C ALA A 4 17.92 -6.15 -4.22
N ARG A 5 18.06 -7.17 -3.36
CA ARG A 5 16.94 -8.07 -3.00
C ARG A 5 15.90 -7.36 -2.13
N ALA A 6 16.36 -6.49 -1.23
CA ALA A 6 15.48 -5.64 -0.42
C ALA A 6 14.72 -4.64 -1.29
N GLY A 7 15.40 -4.02 -2.28
CA GLY A 7 14.76 -3.12 -3.24
C GLY A 7 13.67 -3.79 -4.07
N VAL A 8 13.93 -5.00 -4.58
CA VAL A 8 12.93 -5.77 -5.36
C VAL A 8 11.74 -6.17 -4.50
N LEU A 9 11.96 -6.65 -3.27
CA LEU A 9 10.87 -7.02 -2.36
C LEU A 9 10.03 -5.81 -1.97
N TYR A 10 10.67 -4.69 -1.65
CA TYR A 10 10.00 -3.44 -1.30
C TYR A 10 9.19 -2.90 -2.49
N GLY A 11 9.81 -2.81 -3.68
CA GLY A 11 9.16 -2.35 -4.89
C GLY A 11 7.99 -3.23 -5.30
N GLY A 12 8.15 -4.56 -5.23
CA GLY A 12 7.08 -5.52 -5.51
C GLY A 12 5.90 -5.38 -4.54
N LEU A 13 6.17 -5.22 -3.24
CA LEU A 13 5.14 -5.00 -2.23
C LEU A 13 4.39 -3.68 -2.47
N ALA A 14 5.11 -2.58 -2.70
CA ALA A 14 4.51 -1.29 -2.96
C ALA A 14 3.65 -1.30 -4.24
N PHE A 15 4.14 -1.94 -5.30
CA PHE A 15 3.41 -2.06 -6.56
C PHE A 15 2.14 -2.90 -6.40
N ALA A 16 2.25 -4.09 -5.79
CA ALA A 16 1.10 -4.97 -5.57
C ALA A 16 0.06 -4.31 -4.67
N ALA A 17 0.49 -3.63 -3.62
CA ALA A 17 -0.39 -2.92 -2.71
C ALA A 17 -1.10 -1.75 -3.41
N GLY A 18 -0.40 -0.95 -4.22
CA GLY A 18 -1.02 0.14 -5.00
C GLY A 18 -2.00 -0.39 -6.06
N ALA A 19 -1.65 -1.49 -6.73
CA ALA A 19 -2.51 -2.12 -7.74
C ALA A 19 -3.83 -2.65 -7.15
N VAL A 20 -3.85 -3.04 -5.87
CA VAL A 20 -5.05 -3.55 -5.18
C VAL A 20 -5.79 -2.43 -4.45
N LEU A 21 -5.07 -1.58 -3.71
CA LEU A 21 -5.67 -0.51 -2.92
C LEU A 21 -6.27 0.60 -3.78
N GLY A 22 -5.66 0.95 -4.93
CA GLY A 22 -6.18 1.99 -5.81
C GLY A 22 -7.59 1.70 -6.34
N PRO A 23 -7.85 0.52 -6.93
CA PRO A 23 -9.20 0.12 -7.34
C PRO A 23 -10.17 0.00 -6.16
N LEU A 24 -9.73 -0.52 -5.00
CA LEU A 24 -10.57 -0.57 -3.80
C LEU A 24 -10.95 0.84 -3.33
N ARG A 25 -10.01 1.78 -3.39
CA ARG A 25 -10.22 3.18 -3.03
C ARG A 25 -11.28 3.80 -3.95
N GLU A 26 -11.14 3.68 -5.26
CA GLU A 26 -12.10 4.33 -6.18
C GLU A 26 -13.44 3.61 -6.29
N LEU A 27 -13.45 2.29 -6.41
CA LEU A 27 -14.68 1.55 -6.72
C LEU A 27 -15.53 1.27 -5.48
N LEU A 28 -14.93 1.19 -4.30
CA LEU A 28 -15.61 0.76 -3.07
C LEU A 28 -15.65 1.84 -1.99
N LEU A 29 -14.55 2.56 -1.75
CA LEU A 29 -14.44 3.50 -0.63
C LEU A 29 -14.87 4.92 -1.00
N ALA A 30 -14.36 5.48 -2.11
CA ALA A 30 -14.67 6.83 -2.56
C ALA A 30 -16.18 7.14 -2.65
N PRO A 31 -17.04 6.26 -3.20
CA PRO A 31 -18.49 6.51 -3.25
C PRO A 31 -19.20 6.36 -1.89
N ARG A 32 -18.57 5.74 -0.89
CA ARG A 32 -19.20 5.47 0.42
C ARG A 32 -18.78 6.45 1.51
N ILE A 33 -17.50 6.80 1.55
CA ILE A 33 -16.90 7.62 2.62
C ILE A 33 -16.26 8.92 2.10
N GLY A 34 -16.30 9.15 0.78
CA GLY A 34 -15.69 10.31 0.13
C GLY A 34 -14.21 10.10 -0.21
N GLY A 35 -13.72 10.88 -1.18
CA GLY A 35 -12.38 10.72 -1.73
C GLY A 35 -11.24 10.92 -0.71
N LEU A 36 -11.37 11.89 0.19
CA LEU A 36 -10.34 12.17 1.20
C LEU A 36 -10.22 11.04 2.23
N ALA A 37 -11.34 10.58 2.78
CA ALA A 37 -11.32 9.48 3.76
C ALA A 37 -10.83 8.17 3.12
N ALA A 38 -11.21 7.92 1.87
CA ALA A 38 -10.71 6.78 1.08
C ALA A 38 -9.19 6.86 0.87
N ALA A 39 -8.65 8.05 0.57
CA ALA A 39 -7.20 8.26 0.43
C ALA A 39 -6.44 8.06 1.75
N LEU A 40 -7.00 8.51 2.88
CA LEU A 40 -6.39 8.28 4.20
C LEU A 40 -6.39 6.80 4.59
N ALA A 41 -7.46 6.07 4.26
CA ALA A 41 -7.54 4.63 4.48
C ALA A 41 -6.48 3.87 3.66
N GLU A 42 -6.28 4.23 2.39
CA GLU A 42 -5.22 3.69 1.54
C GLU A 42 -3.83 4.00 2.12
N ALA A 43 -3.58 5.25 2.52
CA ALA A 43 -2.31 5.66 3.10
C ALA A 43 -1.98 4.91 4.41
N ALA A 44 -2.98 4.70 5.28
CA ALA A 44 -2.81 3.92 6.51
C ALA A 44 -2.48 2.44 6.23
N ALA A 45 -3.17 1.83 5.25
CA ALA A 45 -2.87 0.46 4.83
C ALA A 45 -1.45 0.34 4.27
N MET A 46 -1.03 1.31 3.44
CA MET A 46 0.31 1.36 2.87
C MET A 46 1.38 1.50 3.97
N ALA A 47 1.18 2.40 4.93
CA ALA A 47 2.08 2.55 6.07
C ALA A 47 2.24 1.26 6.88
N GLY A 48 1.14 0.53 7.12
CA GLY A 48 1.18 -0.78 7.80
C GLY A 48 1.98 -1.83 7.03
N LEU A 49 1.82 -1.89 5.71
CA LEU A 49 2.57 -2.81 4.84
C LEU A 49 4.05 -2.48 4.81
N LEU A 50 4.40 -1.20 4.71
CA LEU A 50 5.80 -0.75 4.73
C LEU A 50 6.47 -1.02 6.08
N TRP A 51 5.75 -0.83 7.19
CA TRP A 51 6.25 -1.16 8.52
C TRP A 51 6.50 -2.66 8.69
N LEU A 52 5.59 -3.50 8.20
CA LEU A 52 5.76 -4.96 8.19
C LEU A 52 6.92 -5.41 7.30
N ALA A 53 7.09 -4.77 6.14
CA ALA A 53 8.21 -5.02 5.24
C ALA A 53 9.54 -4.64 5.92
N ALA A 54 9.61 -3.49 6.59
CA ALA A 54 10.78 -3.05 7.33
C ALA A 54 11.13 -3.97 8.51
N ARG A 55 10.13 -4.57 9.17
CA ARG A 55 10.32 -5.53 10.26
C ARG A 55 10.84 -6.89 9.79
N ARG A 56 10.64 -7.24 8.52
CA ARG A 56 11.05 -8.53 7.93
C ARG A 56 12.31 -8.43 7.07
N ALA A 57 12.83 -7.22 6.86
CA ALA A 57 14.08 -6.95 6.14
C ALA A 57 15.28 -6.95 7.08
#